data_AF-A0A8H7C8Y2-F1
#
_entry.id   AF-A0A8H7C8Y2-F1
#
_cell.length_a   1.000
_cell.length_b   1.000
_cell.length_c   1.000
_cell.angle_alpha   90.00
_cell.angle_beta   90.00
_cell.angle_gamma   90.00
#
_symmetry.space_group_name_H-M   'P 1'
#
loop_
_entity.id
_entity.type
_entity.pdbx_description
1 polymer ?
#
loop_
_entity_poly.entity_id
_entity_poly.type
_entity_poly.pdbx_seq_one_letter_code
_entity_poly.pdbx_strand_id
1 'polypeptide(L)'
;MPALYASLGMSIIAFLATVYLIPRLGPVFIAADLKGKDLLKSYNDPIPESMGLVCAAVYILLLMLFIPFAFSSSIMKRASGTDISEGINVVDFPHHQLSVYLSSLLSLLTATMLGFLDDVFDIRWRHKLPIPIIASVPLLMVYYAERGNTHVVVPLPLRGILGTLLNLGPLYYVYMSLLSTFATNSINILAGINGSEVSQALIIALSVIFNDLLYLPWPIDFRIPVYLLGNKAEVEFGGVWSAGMSYGSRELVERHLFSLYFMMPLVAVCVAFMYHNWYPARAFPGDTLCYVTGMAFAVVGIHSHFSKTLLLFFIPQIFNFLLSCPQLFGVVPCPRHRVPRFDVNANLLYPSKIIFEKPPSQLTTYVLRIFSTFGLTELTFHATSGIILEATNLTILNFFLVRLGPMNEKRLVQVLMCSQVAGSALAFVVRYGLAGLVYDGNRR
;
A
#
# COMPACT_ATOMS: atom_id res chain seq x y z
N MET A 1 20.66 -12.34 13.39
CA MET A 1 20.42 -10.96 12.91
C MET A 1 19.93 -10.09 14.07
N PRO A 2 20.84 -9.47 14.85
CA PRO A 2 20.48 -8.71 16.06
C PRO A 2 19.50 -7.55 15.79
N ALA A 3 19.68 -6.85 14.66
CA ALA A 3 18.81 -5.75 14.24
C ALA A 3 17.34 -6.20 14.04
N LEU A 4 17.09 -7.43 13.59
CA LEU A 4 15.73 -7.96 13.42
C LEU A 4 15.02 -8.10 14.78
N TYR A 5 15.71 -8.59 15.81
CA TYR A 5 15.15 -8.67 17.16
C TYR A 5 14.86 -7.29 17.76
N ALA A 6 15.77 -6.33 17.54
CA ALA A 6 15.55 -4.94 17.96
C ALA A 6 14.32 -4.35 17.24
N SER A 7 14.16 -4.59 15.95
CA SER A 7 13.01 -4.11 15.18
C SER A 7 11.69 -4.75 15.66
N LEU A 8 11.70 -6.04 16.02
CA LEU A 8 10.55 -6.70 16.64
C LEU A 8 10.19 -6.06 17.99
N GLY A 9 11.18 -5.84 18.86
CA GLY A 9 10.97 -5.15 20.15
C GLY A 9 10.42 -3.73 19.98
N MET A 10 10.96 -2.96 19.05
CA MET A 10 10.44 -1.63 18.71
C MET A 10 9.04 -1.68 18.11
N SER A 11 8.70 -2.72 17.34
CA SER A 11 7.34 -2.92 16.82
C SER A 11 6.34 -3.15 17.96
N ILE A 12 6.70 -3.90 19.00
CA ILE A 12 5.87 -4.04 20.20
C ILE A 12 5.67 -2.69 20.88
N ILE A 13 6.73 -1.88 21.01
CA ILE A 13 6.64 -0.52 21.55
C ILE A 13 5.72 0.35 20.68
N ALA A 14 5.82 0.25 19.34
CA ALA A 14 4.96 0.97 18.40
C ALA A 14 3.49 0.65 18.65
N PHE A 15 3.16 -0.64 18.75
CA PHE A 15 1.81 -1.09 19.01
C PHE A 15 1.26 -0.51 20.33
N LEU A 16 2.01 -0.68 21.43
CA LEU A 16 1.59 -0.21 22.75
C LEU A 16 1.44 1.31 22.81
N ALA A 17 2.41 2.05 22.24
CA ALA A 17 2.38 3.50 22.18
C ALA A 17 1.16 4.00 21.39
N THR A 18 0.90 3.43 20.21
CA THR A 18 -0.24 3.82 19.37
C THR A 18 -1.58 3.50 20.05
N VAL A 19 -1.74 2.31 20.65
CA VAL A 19 -2.98 1.96 21.39
C VAL A 19 -3.26 2.96 22.50
N TYR A 20 -2.21 3.42 23.19
CA TYR A 20 -2.32 4.34 24.32
C TYR A 20 -2.51 5.81 23.93
N LEU A 21 -1.80 6.28 22.91
CA LEU A 21 -1.78 7.69 22.52
C LEU A 21 -3.05 8.13 21.80
N ILE A 22 -3.65 7.28 20.96
CA ILE A 22 -4.86 7.61 20.20
C ILE A 22 -6.00 8.13 21.09
N PRO A 23 -6.47 7.41 22.12
CA PRO A 23 -7.58 7.89 22.95
C PRO A 23 -7.23 9.13 23.79
N ARG A 24 -5.93 9.33 24.08
CA ARG A 24 -5.47 10.49 24.86
C ARG A 24 -5.36 11.76 24.04
N LEU A 25 -4.98 11.63 22.78
CA LEU A 25 -4.86 12.76 21.85
C LEU A 25 -6.18 13.05 21.14
N GLY A 26 -7.10 12.10 21.04
CA GLY A 26 -8.41 12.28 20.42
C GLY A 26 -9.16 13.55 20.86
N PRO A 27 -9.32 13.83 22.17
CA PRO A 27 -9.95 15.06 22.63
C PRO A 27 -9.23 16.34 22.19
N VAL A 28 -7.90 16.30 22.07
CA VAL A 28 -7.10 17.45 21.59
C VAL A 28 -7.37 17.72 20.10
N PHE A 29 -7.47 16.67 19.29
CA PHE A 29 -7.82 16.79 17.87
C PHE A 29 -9.24 17.34 17.69
N ILE A 30 -10.20 16.86 18.47
CA ILE A 30 -11.57 17.41 18.49
C ILE A 30 -11.58 18.88 18.88
N ALA A 31 -10.79 19.27 19.88
CA ALA A 31 -10.65 20.67 20.32
C ALA A 31 -9.99 21.57 19.26
N ALA A 32 -9.12 21.00 18.42
CA ALA A 32 -8.51 21.66 17.26
C ALA A 32 -9.39 21.62 15.99
N ASP A 33 -10.65 21.21 16.11
CA ASP A 33 -11.61 21.04 15.00
C ASP A 33 -11.23 19.97 13.95
N LEU A 34 -10.27 19.10 14.28
CA LEU A 34 -9.95 17.90 13.51
C LEU A 34 -10.88 16.76 13.94
N LYS A 35 -12.13 16.83 13.48
CA LYS A 35 -13.18 15.86 13.78
C LYS A 35 -14.08 15.59 12.58
N GLY A 36 -14.56 14.36 12.49
CA GLY A 36 -15.49 13.90 11.46
C GLY A 36 -16.78 13.36 12.07
N LYS A 37 -17.85 13.37 11.28
CA LYS A 37 -19.07 12.60 11.56
C LYS A 37 -19.00 11.29 10.79
N ASP A 38 -19.39 10.19 11.44
CA ASP A 38 -19.63 8.94 10.73
C ASP A 38 -20.87 9.06 9.81
N LEU A 39 -20.62 9.14 8.50
CA LEU A 39 -21.67 9.31 7.49
C LEU A 39 -22.60 8.10 7.37
N LEU A 40 -22.20 6.94 7.89
CA LEU A 40 -22.91 5.67 7.75
C LEU A 40 -23.55 5.23 9.08
N LYS A 41 -23.78 6.18 9.98
CA LYS A 41 -24.42 5.98 11.29
C LYS A 41 -25.48 7.04 11.55
N SER A 42 -26.41 6.71 12.45
CA SER A 42 -27.48 7.63 12.88
C SER A 42 -27.02 8.63 13.95
N TYR A 43 -25.99 8.29 14.74
CA TYR A 43 -25.44 9.20 15.74
C TYR A 43 -24.65 10.33 15.08
N ASN A 44 -24.54 11.45 15.80
CA ASN A 44 -23.84 12.66 15.36
C ASN A 44 -22.63 12.99 16.24
N ASP A 45 -22.18 12.05 17.07
CA ASP A 45 -21.03 12.25 17.95
C ASP A 45 -19.76 12.52 17.12
N PRO A 46 -18.98 13.56 17.46
CA PRO A 46 -17.76 13.86 16.74
C PRO A 46 -16.69 12.81 17.04
N ILE A 47 -16.11 12.25 15.98
CA ILE A 47 -15.00 11.30 16.05
C ILE A 47 -13.71 12.06 15.67
N PRO A 48 -12.59 11.89 16.40
CA PRO A 48 -11.34 12.55 16.04
C PRO A 48 -10.86 12.10 14.65
N GLU A 49 -10.59 13.08 13.79
CA GLU A 49 -10.07 12.89 12.42
C GLU A 49 -8.54 12.97 12.40
N SER A 50 -7.91 12.53 11.30
CA SER A 50 -6.44 12.63 11.12
C SER A 50 -5.61 11.95 12.20
N MET A 51 -6.17 10.94 12.89
CA MET A 51 -5.45 10.18 13.90
C MET A 51 -4.35 9.31 13.29
N GLY A 52 -4.32 9.18 11.95
CA GLY A 52 -3.18 8.70 11.19
C GLY A 52 -1.89 9.48 11.46
N LEU A 53 -1.96 10.76 11.86
CA LEU A 53 -0.79 11.54 12.25
C LEU A 53 -0.10 10.95 13.49
N VAL A 54 -0.88 10.47 14.48
CA VAL A 54 -0.34 9.81 15.68
C VAL A 54 0.37 8.50 15.29
N CYS A 55 -0.23 7.73 14.40
CA CYS A 55 0.37 6.50 13.87
C CYS A 55 1.68 6.79 13.13
N ALA A 56 1.68 7.78 12.24
CA ALA A 56 2.84 8.19 11.47
C ALA A 56 3.98 8.70 12.38
N ALA A 57 3.66 9.50 13.39
CA ALA A 57 4.64 10.01 14.35
C ALA A 57 5.31 8.88 15.13
N VAL A 58 4.54 7.94 15.68
CA VAL A 58 5.09 6.76 16.40
C VAL A 58 5.95 5.91 15.46
N TYR A 59 5.44 5.63 14.26
CA TYR A 59 6.12 4.83 13.25
C TYR A 59 7.48 5.44 12.86
N ILE A 60 7.49 6.70 12.45
CA ILE A 60 8.69 7.40 11.96
C ILE A 60 9.70 7.62 13.10
N LEU A 61 9.24 8.00 14.30
CA LEU A 61 10.11 8.18 15.45
C LEU A 61 10.84 6.88 15.80
N LEU A 62 10.13 5.75 15.79
CA LEU A 62 10.77 4.45 16.05
C LEU A 62 11.74 4.05 14.96
N LEU A 63 11.44 4.33 13.69
CA LEU A 63 12.41 4.12 12.60
C LEU A 63 13.66 4.99 12.77
N MET A 64 13.55 6.22 13.27
CA MET A 64 14.72 7.05 13.60
C MET A 64 15.53 6.45 14.75
N LEU A 65 14.86 6.03 15.82
CA LEU A 65 15.51 5.38 16.98
C LEU A 65 16.11 4.01 16.63
N PHE A 66 15.63 3.37 15.56
CA PHE A 66 16.14 2.10 15.06
C PHE A 66 17.47 2.22 14.31
N ILE A 67 17.85 3.41 13.81
CA ILE A 67 19.07 3.60 12.99
C ILE A 67 20.32 2.98 13.64
N PRO A 68 20.66 3.23 14.93
CA PRO A 68 21.85 2.66 15.53
C PRO A 68 21.82 1.12 15.60
N PHE A 69 20.62 0.52 15.69
CA PHE A 69 20.44 -0.93 15.72
C PHE A 69 20.61 -1.54 14.33
N ALA A 70 20.07 -0.90 13.29
CA ALA A 70 20.24 -1.31 11.90
C ALA A 70 21.72 -1.38 11.51
N PHE A 71 22.54 -0.43 11.98
CA PHE A 71 23.98 -0.34 11.69
C PHE A 71 24.87 -0.84 12.84
N SER A 72 24.29 -1.52 13.83
CA SER A 72 25.00 -1.96 15.04
C SER A 72 26.24 -2.81 14.75
N SER A 73 26.18 -3.68 13.74
CA SER A 73 27.32 -4.53 13.36
C SER A 73 28.52 -3.72 12.87
N SER A 74 28.29 -2.68 12.06
CA SER A 74 29.34 -1.78 11.57
C SER A 74 29.85 -0.85 12.67
N ILE A 75 28.96 -0.35 13.53
CA ILE A 75 29.33 0.50 14.67
C ILE A 75 30.19 -0.28 15.67
N MET A 76 29.77 -1.51 16.01
CA MET A 76 30.48 -2.35 16.98
C MET A 76 31.84 -2.80 16.47
N LYS A 77 31.96 -3.18 15.18
CA LYS A 77 33.25 -3.53 14.55
C LYS A 77 34.26 -2.38 14.64
N ARG A 78 33.82 -1.15 14.40
CA ARG A 78 34.65 0.05 14.51
C ARG A 78 35.03 0.36 15.97
N ALA A 79 34.10 0.14 16.90
CA ALA A 79 34.33 0.39 18.32
C ALA A 79 35.25 -0.65 18.98
N SER A 80 35.22 -1.91 18.54
CA SER A 80 36.06 -2.98 19.09
C SER A 80 37.53 -2.91 18.67
N GLY A 81 37.91 -1.97 17.81
CA GLY A 81 39.30 -1.83 17.33
C GLY A 81 39.83 -3.05 16.58
N THR A 82 38.96 -4.02 16.27
CA THR A 82 39.23 -5.20 15.44
C THR A 82 39.20 -4.82 13.96
N ASP A 83 39.79 -3.69 13.61
CA ASP A 83 40.31 -3.44 12.27
C ASP A 83 41.60 -4.28 12.13
N ILE A 84 41.49 -5.60 12.31
CA ILE A 84 42.52 -6.48 11.79
C ILE A 84 42.42 -6.28 10.30
N SER A 85 43.42 -5.62 9.73
CA SER A 85 43.63 -5.47 8.30
C SER A 85 43.85 -6.86 7.69
N GLU A 86 42.83 -7.70 7.66
CA GLU A 86 42.83 -8.96 6.92
C GLU A 86 42.70 -8.60 5.43
N GLY A 87 43.80 -8.07 4.87
CA GLY A 87 43.95 -7.76 3.44
C GLY A 87 43.71 -6.30 3.03
N ILE A 88 43.54 -6.11 1.72
CA ILE A 88 43.45 -4.81 1.01
C ILE A 88 42.09 -4.10 1.26
N ASN A 89 41.14 -4.76 1.93
CA ASN A 89 39.79 -4.23 2.13
C ASN A 89 39.67 -3.50 3.48
N VAL A 90 39.64 -2.17 3.43
CA VAL A 90 39.16 -1.35 4.55
C VAL A 90 37.64 -1.54 4.64
N VAL A 91 37.13 -2.04 5.77
CA VAL A 91 35.68 -2.19 5.99
C VAL A 91 35.11 -0.82 6.34
N ASP A 92 34.75 -0.06 5.31
CA ASP A 92 34.13 1.26 5.49
C ASP A 92 32.70 1.15 6.05
N PHE A 93 32.28 2.22 6.73
CA PHE A 93 30.90 2.35 7.20
C PHE A 93 29.94 2.32 5.99
N PRO A 94 28.80 1.60 6.07
CA PRO A 94 27.91 1.40 4.92
C PRO A 94 27.08 2.66 4.61
N HIS A 95 27.72 3.69 4.07
CA HIS A 95 27.13 4.98 3.74
C HIS A 95 25.98 4.86 2.72
N HIS A 96 26.09 3.94 1.77
CA HIS A 96 25.03 3.64 0.80
C HIS A 96 23.71 3.23 1.49
N GLN A 97 23.77 2.23 2.37
CA GLN A 97 22.59 1.74 3.10
C GLN A 97 22.01 2.83 4.03
N LEU A 98 22.87 3.64 4.64
CA LEU A 98 22.43 4.77 5.45
C LEU A 98 21.73 5.85 4.59
N SER A 99 22.27 6.17 3.42
CA SER A 99 21.67 7.10 2.45
C SER A 99 20.27 6.66 2.02
N VAL A 100 20.12 5.38 1.66
CA VAL A 100 18.84 4.74 1.34
C VAL A 100 17.85 4.81 2.52
N TYR A 101 18.31 4.55 3.73
CA TYR A 101 17.47 4.61 4.93
C TYR A 101 17.01 6.03 5.26
N LEU A 102 17.92 7.01 5.20
CA LEU A 102 17.61 8.41 5.50
C LEU A 102 16.71 9.04 4.44
N SER A 103 16.90 8.73 3.16
CA SER A 103 16.00 9.23 2.10
C SER A 103 14.59 8.66 2.23
N SER A 104 14.48 7.39 2.63
CA SER A 104 13.22 6.73 2.95
C SER A 104 12.49 7.42 4.10
N LEU A 105 13.19 7.73 5.19
CA LEU A 105 12.64 8.51 6.30
C LEU A 105 12.22 9.92 5.86
N LEU A 106 13.02 10.60 5.04
CA LEU A 106 12.70 11.94 4.56
C LEU A 106 11.45 11.94 3.66
N SER A 107 11.30 10.94 2.79
CA SER A 107 10.10 10.74 1.99
C SER A 107 8.86 10.44 2.85
N LEU A 108 8.99 9.61 3.90
CA LEU A 108 7.91 9.34 4.86
C LEU A 108 7.49 10.58 5.64
N LEU A 109 8.45 11.37 6.14
CA LEU A 109 8.19 12.64 6.83
C LEU A 109 7.47 13.62 5.91
N THR A 110 7.93 13.75 4.67
CA THR A 110 7.33 14.67 3.70
C THR A 110 5.92 14.22 3.31
N ALA A 111 5.70 12.91 3.09
CA ALA A 111 4.37 12.37 2.83
C ALA A 111 3.41 12.56 4.02
N THR A 112 3.90 12.35 5.25
CA THR A 112 3.11 12.56 6.47
C THR A 112 2.73 14.03 6.63
N MET A 113 3.70 14.93 6.48
CA MET A 113 3.46 16.37 6.57
C MET A 113 2.43 16.80 5.53
N LEU A 114 2.62 16.42 4.26
CA LEU A 114 1.71 16.86 3.20
C LEU A 114 0.33 16.20 3.29
N GLY A 115 0.23 14.95 3.74
CA GLY A 115 -1.05 14.30 4.04
C GLY A 115 -1.80 14.99 5.19
N PHE A 116 -1.09 15.42 6.23
CA PHE A 116 -1.67 16.21 7.31
C PHE A 116 -2.10 17.61 6.86
N LEU A 117 -1.32 18.26 5.99
CA LEU A 117 -1.73 19.53 5.39
C LEU A 117 -2.95 19.35 4.47
N ASP A 118 -3.09 18.21 3.79
CA ASP A 118 -4.29 17.88 3.00
C ASP A 118 -5.53 17.78 3.91
N ASP A 119 -5.40 17.10 5.05
CA ASP A 119 -6.46 17.00 6.06
C ASP A 119 -6.84 18.38 6.63
N VAL A 120 -5.87 19.23 6.96
CA VAL A 120 -6.11 20.56 7.57
C VAL A 120 -6.68 21.56 6.57
N PHE A 121 -6.20 21.55 5.32
CA PHE A 121 -6.56 22.57 4.33
C PHE A 121 -7.66 22.13 3.36
N ASP A 122 -8.10 20.86 3.40
CA ASP A 122 -9.08 20.28 2.45
C ASP A 122 -8.68 20.60 0.99
N ILE A 123 -7.47 20.19 0.62
CA ILE A 123 -6.84 20.61 -0.64
C ILE A 123 -7.66 20.08 -1.83
N ARG A 124 -7.90 20.94 -2.82
CA ARG A 124 -8.64 20.54 -4.03
C ARG A 124 -7.91 19.42 -4.79
N TRP A 125 -8.67 18.47 -5.33
CA TRP A 125 -8.16 17.28 -6.03
C TRP A 125 -7.04 17.54 -7.06
N ARG A 126 -7.10 18.65 -7.81
CA ARG A 126 -6.09 19.04 -8.80
C ARG A 126 -4.69 19.29 -8.20
N HIS A 127 -4.65 19.62 -6.92
CA HIS A 127 -3.42 19.84 -6.16
C HIS A 127 -3.05 18.60 -5.31
N LYS A 128 -3.92 17.57 -5.21
CA LYS A 128 -3.59 16.31 -4.54
C LYS A 128 -2.63 15.44 -5.35
N LEU A 129 -2.72 15.46 -6.69
CA LEU A 129 -1.83 14.66 -7.55
C LEU A 129 -0.33 15.03 -7.44
N PRO A 130 0.06 16.33 -7.40
CA PRO A 130 1.47 16.70 -7.23
C PRO A 130 2.07 16.38 -5.85
N ILE A 131 1.26 16.21 -4.80
CA ILE A 131 1.77 16.06 -3.43
C ILE A 131 2.67 14.81 -3.27
N PRO A 132 2.24 13.59 -3.65
CA PRO A 132 3.09 12.41 -3.55
C PRO A 132 4.33 12.45 -4.46
N ILE A 133 4.26 13.20 -5.57
CA ILE A 133 5.40 13.42 -6.48
C ILE A 133 6.51 14.16 -5.72
N ILE A 134 6.17 15.26 -5.03
CA ILE A 134 7.11 16.02 -4.22
C ILE A 134 7.69 15.15 -3.09
N ALA A 135 6.84 14.39 -2.39
CA ALA A 135 7.28 13.51 -1.31
C ALA A 135 8.21 12.37 -1.77
N SER A 136 8.15 11.99 -3.05
CA SER A 136 9.02 10.96 -3.63
C SER A 136 10.41 11.48 -4.04
N VAL A 137 10.64 12.81 -4.09
CA VAL A 137 11.92 13.39 -4.56
C VAL A 137 13.16 12.86 -3.82
N PRO A 138 13.18 12.78 -2.46
CA PRO A 138 14.34 12.23 -1.74
C PRO A 138 14.71 10.80 -2.18
N LEU A 139 13.70 9.94 -2.31
CA LEU A 139 13.80 8.57 -2.80
C LEU A 139 14.41 8.52 -4.22
N LEU A 140 13.90 9.34 -5.15
CA LEU A 140 14.41 9.40 -6.53
C LEU A 140 15.86 9.89 -6.59
N MET A 141 16.22 10.89 -5.77
CA MET A 141 17.56 11.46 -5.75
C MET A 141 18.61 10.48 -5.23
N VAL A 142 18.29 9.72 -4.19
CA VAL A 142 19.19 8.66 -3.70
C VAL A 142 19.27 7.51 -4.68
N TYR A 143 18.16 7.10 -5.28
CA TYR A 143 18.20 6.08 -6.35
C TYR A 143 19.12 6.50 -7.51
N TYR A 144 19.11 7.78 -7.88
CA TYR A 144 20.02 8.34 -8.89
C TYR A 144 21.48 8.38 -8.43
N ALA A 145 21.73 8.96 -7.24
CA ALA A 145 23.08 9.14 -6.70
C ALA A 145 23.81 7.80 -6.53
N GLU A 146 23.07 6.76 -6.13
CA GLU A 146 23.58 5.41 -5.93
C GLU A 146 23.63 4.58 -7.23
N ARG A 147 23.42 5.21 -8.39
CA ARG A 147 23.46 4.56 -9.72
C ARG A 147 22.47 3.40 -9.85
N GLY A 148 21.26 3.58 -9.33
CA GLY A 148 20.20 2.59 -9.37
C GLY A 148 19.86 2.13 -10.79
N ASN A 149 19.57 0.83 -10.94
CA ASN A 149 19.37 0.22 -12.25
C ASN A 149 18.06 0.70 -12.90
N THR A 150 18.14 1.21 -14.13
CA THR A 150 16.97 1.63 -14.93
C THR A 150 16.56 0.62 -15.99
N HIS A 151 17.22 -0.55 -16.04
CA HIS A 151 16.87 -1.63 -16.94
C HIS A 151 15.73 -2.46 -16.37
N VAL A 152 14.72 -2.71 -17.20
CA VAL A 152 13.59 -3.55 -16.87
C VAL A 152 13.65 -4.83 -17.71
N VAL A 153 13.46 -5.98 -17.04
CA VAL A 153 13.29 -7.26 -17.72
C VAL A 153 11.95 -7.27 -18.46
N VAL A 154 12.01 -7.51 -19.77
CA VAL A 154 10.86 -7.57 -20.67
C VAL A 154 10.22 -8.96 -20.61
N PRO A 155 8.88 -9.06 -20.49
CA PRO A 155 8.17 -10.34 -20.48
C PRO A 155 8.27 -11.03 -21.85
N LEU A 156 8.29 -12.38 -21.85
CA LEU A 156 8.50 -13.24 -23.02
C LEU A 156 7.73 -12.81 -24.29
N PRO A 157 6.42 -12.48 -24.23
CA PRO A 157 5.66 -12.12 -25.43
C PRO A 157 6.15 -10.84 -26.13
N LEU A 158 6.80 -9.93 -25.39
CA LEU A 158 7.23 -8.63 -25.92
C LEU A 158 8.71 -8.59 -26.33
N ARG A 159 9.46 -9.66 -26.05
CA ARG A 159 10.91 -9.70 -26.30
C ARG A 159 11.29 -9.63 -27.77
N GLY A 160 10.43 -10.11 -28.67
CA GLY A 160 10.65 -10.01 -30.12
C GLY A 160 10.75 -8.57 -30.62
N ILE A 161 10.14 -7.62 -29.91
CA ILE A 161 10.11 -6.20 -30.29
C ILE A 161 11.09 -5.37 -29.43
N LEU A 162 11.14 -5.64 -28.12
CA LEU A 162 11.83 -4.79 -27.14
C LEU A 162 13.14 -5.38 -26.61
N GLY A 163 13.53 -6.57 -27.06
CA GLY A 163 14.68 -7.31 -26.52
C GLY A 163 14.42 -7.90 -25.14
N THR A 164 15.47 -8.40 -24.49
CA THR A 164 15.38 -9.05 -23.16
C THR A 164 15.43 -8.03 -22.01
N LEU A 165 16.22 -6.98 -22.17
CA LEU A 165 16.41 -5.89 -21.23
C LEU A 165 16.15 -4.58 -21.95
N LEU A 166 15.23 -3.78 -21.40
CA LEU A 166 14.92 -2.45 -21.91
C LEU A 166 15.43 -1.40 -20.91
N ASN A 167 16.31 -0.51 -21.36
CA ASN A 167 16.71 0.64 -20.55
C ASN A 167 15.67 1.75 -20.66
N LEU A 168 14.96 2.04 -19.58
CA LEU A 168 13.95 3.10 -19.55
C LEU A 168 14.54 4.48 -19.24
N GLY A 169 15.77 4.55 -18.69
CA GLY A 169 16.43 5.80 -18.33
C GLY A 169 15.51 6.72 -17.50
N PRO A 170 15.28 7.99 -17.92
CA PRO A 170 14.39 8.92 -17.22
C PRO A 170 12.95 8.42 -17.00
N LEU A 171 12.41 7.58 -17.90
CA LEU A 171 11.06 7.04 -17.76
C LEU A 171 10.94 6.11 -16.55
N TYR A 172 12.04 5.51 -16.10
CA TYR A 172 12.04 4.71 -14.86
C TYR A 172 11.81 5.58 -13.63
N TYR A 173 12.34 6.81 -13.61
CA TYR A 173 12.12 7.78 -12.54
C TYR A 173 10.67 8.27 -12.53
N VAL A 174 10.09 8.52 -13.71
CA VAL A 174 8.66 8.83 -13.82
C VAL A 174 7.81 7.69 -13.26
N TYR A 175 8.14 6.44 -13.61
CA TYR A 175 7.49 5.26 -13.05
C TYR A 175 7.56 5.21 -11.52
N MET A 176 8.74 5.43 -10.92
CA MET A 176 8.92 5.41 -9.46
C MET A 176 8.07 6.50 -8.76
N SER A 177 8.02 7.70 -9.34
CA SER A 177 7.19 8.79 -8.82
C SER A 177 5.68 8.50 -8.94
N LEU A 178 5.26 7.93 -10.08
CA LEU A 178 3.88 7.51 -10.30
C LEU A 178 3.49 6.32 -9.42
N LEU A 179 4.43 5.41 -9.10
CA LEU A 179 4.19 4.32 -8.15
C LEU A 179 3.89 4.85 -6.75
N SER A 180 4.68 5.82 -6.27
CA SER A 180 4.40 6.52 -5.01
C SER A 180 3.03 7.19 -5.02
N THR A 181 2.75 7.94 -6.08
CA THR A 181 1.48 8.66 -6.27
C THR A 181 0.29 7.71 -6.35
N PHE A 182 0.45 6.57 -7.01
CA PHE A 182 -0.56 5.53 -7.08
C PHE A 182 -0.78 4.89 -5.70
N ALA A 183 0.29 4.52 -4.98
CA ALA A 183 0.17 3.84 -3.70
C ALA A 183 -0.59 4.68 -2.66
N THR A 184 -0.30 5.98 -2.55
CA THR A 184 -1.00 6.87 -1.60
C THR A 184 -2.45 7.11 -2.00
N ASN A 185 -2.70 7.48 -3.26
CA ASN A 185 -4.03 7.85 -3.71
C ASN A 185 -4.95 6.64 -3.84
N SER A 186 -4.44 5.47 -4.20
CA SER A 186 -5.26 4.27 -4.42
C SER A 186 -5.86 3.72 -3.13
N ILE A 187 -5.12 3.80 -2.01
CA ILE A 187 -5.65 3.54 -0.67
C ILE A 187 -6.68 4.61 -0.30
N ASN A 188 -6.37 5.89 -0.57
CA ASN A 188 -7.24 7.00 -0.20
C ASN A 188 -8.60 7.01 -0.92
N ILE A 189 -8.65 6.60 -2.20
CA ILE A 189 -9.92 6.48 -2.93
C ILE A 189 -10.68 5.19 -2.60
N LEU A 190 -10.05 4.25 -1.91
CA LEU A 190 -10.65 3.00 -1.42
C LEU A 190 -10.97 3.13 0.07
N ALA A 191 -11.82 4.09 0.41
CA ALA A 191 -12.04 4.57 1.77
C ALA A 191 -13.53 4.81 2.07
N GLY A 192 -13.83 5.14 3.32
CA GLY A 192 -15.14 5.66 3.73
C GLY A 192 -16.11 4.65 4.34
N ILE A 193 -15.60 3.48 4.77
CA ILE A 193 -16.27 2.60 5.74
C ILE A 193 -15.29 2.29 6.87
N ASN A 194 -15.81 2.11 8.08
CA ASN A 194 -15.03 1.89 9.30
C ASN A 194 -14.07 0.70 9.16
N GLY A 195 -12.76 0.97 9.24
CA GLY A 195 -11.69 -0.02 9.12
C GLY A 195 -11.13 -0.21 7.71
N SER A 196 -11.67 0.41 6.65
CA SER A 196 -11.27 0.09 5.27
C SER A 196 -9.84 0.47 4.92
N GLU A 197 -9.40 1.66 5.31
CA GLU A 197 -8.12 2.28 4.99
C GLU A 197 -6.97 1.54 5.69
N VAL A 198 -7.13 1.29 6.99
CA VAL A 198 -6.13 0.58 7.79
C VAL A 198 -6.11 -0.92 7.51
N SER A 199 -7.25 -1.55 7.19
CA SER A 199 -7.29 -3.01 6.95
C SER A 199 -6.62 -3.42 5.65
N GLN A 200 -6.84 -2.68 4.57
CA GLN A 200 -6.14 -2.96 3.32
C GLN A 200 -4.64 -2.71 3.47
N ALA A 201 -4.22 -1.62 4.13
CA ALA A 201 -2.81 -1.34 4.38
C ALA A 201 -2.17 -2.43 5.24
N LEU A 202 -2.86 -2.88 6.29
CA LEU A 202 -2.39 -3.97 7.14
C LEU A 202 -2.16 -5.27 6.34
N ILE A 203 -3.12 -5.67 5.50
CA ILE A 203 -3.00 -6.91 4.71
C ILE A 203 -1.87 -6.79 3.68
N ILE A 204 -1.72 -5.63 3.03
CA ILE A 204 -0.60 -5.38 2.11
C ILE A 204 0.73 -5.45 2.85
N ALA A 205 0.86 -4.78 4.00
CA ALA A 205 2.09 -4.82 4.81
C ALA A 205 2.44 -6.23 5.28
N LEU A 206 1.45 -7.02 5.72
CA LEU A 206 1.64 -8.43 6.08
C LEU A 206 2.07 -9.27 4.86
N SER A 207 1.53 -8.97 3.67
CA SER A 207 1.92 -9.65 2.43
C SER A 207 3.37 -9.31 2.04
N VAL A 208 3.79 -8.06 2.22
CA VAL A 208 5.19 -7.65 2.01
C VAL A 208 6.11 -8.32 3.02
N ILE A 209 5.76 -8.34 4.32
CA ILE A 209 6.52 -9.10 5.33
C ILE A 209 6.64 -10.56 4.93
N PHE A 210 5.52 -11.22 4.59
CA PHE A 210 5.55 -12.62 4.19
C PHE A 210 6.46 -12.83 2.99
N ASN A 211 6.39 -11.95 1.97
CA ASN A 211 7.29 -11.97 0.84
C ASN A 211 8.76 -11.87 1.28
N ASP A 212 9.10 -10.91 2.14
CA ASP A 212 10.47 -10.69 2.60
C ASP A 212 11.03 -11.87 3.41
N LEU A 213 10.21 -12.49 4.26
CA LEU A 213 10.61 -13.66 5.04
C LEU A 213 11.06 -14.81 4.14
N LEU A 214 10.53 -14.95 2.92
CA LEU A 214 10.92 -16.02 2.00
C LEU A 214 12.35 -15.84 1.44
N TYR A 215 12.90 -14.63 1.49
CA TYR A 215 14.24 -14.29 0.99
C TYR A 215 15.30 -14.26 2.11
N LEU A 216 14.94 -14.62 3.34
CA LEU A 216 15.87 -14.62 4.47
C LEU A 216 16.55 -15.98 4.69
N PRO A 217 17.80 -15.99 5.20
CA PRO A 217 18.56 -17.20 5.50
C PRO A 217 18.13 -17.82 6.83
N TRP A 218 16.94 -18.42 6.85
CA TRP A 218 16.48 -19.16 8.03
C TRP A 218 17.33 -20.41 8.26
N PRO A 219 17.57 -20.80 9.53
CA PRO A 219 18.28 -22.04 9.85
C PRO A 219 17.44 -23.29 9.54
N ILE A 220 16.13 -23.13 9.36
CA ILE A 220 15.19 -24.18 8.98
C ILE A 220 15.14 -24.19 7.45
N ASP A 221 15.22 -25.38 6.86
CA ASP A 221 15.08 -25.60 5.41
C ASP A 221 13.87 -26.51 5.17
N PHE A 222 12.96 -26.07 4.32
CA PHE A 222 11.92 -26.93 3.78
C PHE A 222 11.54 -26.51 2.36
N ARG A 223 11.09 -27.50 1.59
CA ARG A 223 10.68 -27.31 0.20
C ARG A 223 9.19 -27.47 0.07
N ILE A 224 8.54 -26.48 -0.51
CA ILE A 224 7.11 -26.57 -0.85
C ILE A 224 7.02 -27.03 -2.30
N PRO A 225 6.52 -28.25 -2.55
CA PRO A 225 6.37 -28.76 -3.90
C PRO A 225 5.19 -28.07 -4.59
N VAL A 226 5.46 -27.33 -5.66
CA VAL A 226 4.46 -26.46 -6.32
C VAL A 226 3.83 -27.11 -7.57
N TYR A 227 3.85 -28.44 -7.65
CA TYR A 227 3.35 -29.18 -8.82
C TYR A 227 1.86 -28.89 -9.13
N LEU A 228 1.06 -28.58 -8.10
CA LEU A 228 -0.35 -28.20 -8.25
C LEU A 228 -0.56 -26.84 -8.94
N LEU A 229 0.47 -25.98 -9.01
CA LEU A 229 0.42 -24.67 -9.69
C LEU A 229 1.09 -24.69 -11.07
N GLY A 230 1.31 -25.87 -11.64
CA GLY A 230 1.76 -26.04 -13.04
C GLY A 230 3.26 -25.86 -13.27
N ASN A 231 4.07 -25.82 -12.21
CA ASN A 231 5.52 -25.70 -12.31
C ASN A 231 6.20 -26.92 -11.66
N LYS A 232 7.25 -27.46 -12.31
CA LYS A 232 8.07 -28.54 -11.74
C LYS A 232 9.06 -28.04 -10.66
N ALA A 233 9.11 -26.73 -10.44
CA ALA A 233 9.98 -26.12 -9.43
C ALA A 233 9.44 -26.34 -8.00
N GLU A 234 10.35 -26.59 -7.07
CA GLU A 234 10.12 -26.54 -5.63
C GLU A 234 10.41 -25.12 -5.14
N VAL A 235 9.59 -24.56 -4.26
CA VAL A 235 9.92 -23.31 -3.57
C VAL A 235 10.76 -23.68 -2.36
N GLU A 236 12.03 -23.29 -2.36
CA GLU A 236 12.94 -23.43 -1.22
C GLU A 236 12.69 -22.30 -0.23
N PHE A 237 12.43 -22.66 1.03
CA PHE A 237 12.33 -21.73 2.14
C PHE A 237 13.47 -21.95 3.12
N GLY A 238 14.20 -20.88 3.42
CA GLY A 238 15.33 -20.91 4.34
C GLY A 238 16.56 -21.65 3.79
N GLY A 239 17.35 -22.24 4.67
CA GLY A 239 18.67 -22.78 4.36
C GLY A 239 19.77 -21.73 4.52
N VAL A 240 20.78 -22.04 5.34
CA VAL A 240 21.89 -21.12 5.66
C VAL A 240 22.75 -20.82 4.44
N TRP A 241 22.89 -21.78 3.52
CA TRP A 241 23.76 -21.69 2.33
C TRP A 241 23.03 -21.14 1.11
N SER A 242 21.76 -21.51 0.90
CA SER A 242 20.90 -21.00 -0.19
C SER A 242 20.22 -19.67 0.17
N ALA A 243 20.11 -19.34 1.46
CA ALA A 243 19.44 -18.15 1.95
C ALA A 243 17.99 -18.00 1.44
N GLY A 244 17.24 -19.11 1.44
CA GLY A 244 15.87 -19.18 0.93
C GLY A 244 15.82 -18.88 -0.57
N MET A 245 14.87 -18.04 -0.98
CA MET A 245 14.75 -17.59 -2.36
C MET A 245 15.78 -16.56 -2.80
N SER A 246 16.75 -16.22 -1.94
CA SER A 246 17.84 -15.34 -2.34
C SER A 246 18.99 -16.05 -3.07
N TYR A 247 18.99 -17.40 -3.10
CA TYR A 247 20.00 -18.22 -3.78
C TYR A 247 21.45 -17.83 -3.44
N GLY A 248 21.72 -17.52 -2.17
CA GLY A 248 23.02 -17.09 -1.65
C GLY A 248 23.35 -15.60 -1.92
N SER A 249 22.45 -14.84 -2.52
CA SER A 249 22.65 -13.42 -2.80
C SER A 249 22.48 -12.57 -1.54
N ARG A 250 23.61 -12.14 -0.97
CA ARG A 250 23.65 -11.22 0.17
C ARG A 250 22.90 -9.91 -0.07
N GLU A 251 23.05 -9.33 -1.27
CA GLU A 251 22.37 -8.09 -1.67
C GLU A 251 20.84 -8.22 -1.59
N LEU A 252 20.31 -9.36 -2.02
CA LEU A 252 18.88 -9.62 -1.99
C LEU A 252 18.36 -9.80 -0.57
N VAL A 253 19.11 -10.51 0.28
CA VAL A 253 18.81 -10.60 1.72
C VAL A 253 18.80 -9.22 2.37
N GLU A 254 19.78 -8.36 2.09
CA GLU A 254 19.88 -7.01 2.65
C GLU A 254 18.70 -6.11 2.21
N ARG A 255 18.25 -6.22 0.96
CA ARG A 255 17.05 -5.53 0.45
C ARG A 255 15.77 -5.97 1.16
N HIS A 256 15.56 -7.26 1.33
CA HIS A 256 14.38 -7.78 2.03
C HIS A 256 14.44 -7.51 3.54
N LEU A 257 15.63 -7.48 4.15
CA LEU A 257 15.82 -7.00 5.53
C LEU A 257 15.46 -5.53 5.68
N PHE A 258 15.92 -4.69 4.76
CA PHE A 258 15.56 -3.28 4.72
C PHE A 258 14.04 -3.11 4.71
N SER A 259 13.34 -3.80 3.80
CA SER A 259 11.87 -3.80 3.76
C SER A 259 11.23 -4.24 5.08
N LEU A 260 11.70 -5.34 5.69
CA LEU A 260 11.19 -5.83 6.97
C LEU A 260 11.31 -4.81 8.09
N TYR A 261 12.43 -4.08 8.17
CA TYR A 261 12.64 -3.05 9.19
C TYR A 261 11.61 -1.91 9.11
N PHE A 262 11.11 -1.60 7.91
CA PHE A 262 10.03 -0.62 7.71
C PHE A 262 8.64 -1.26 7.91
N MET A 263 8.42 -2.48 7.43
CA MET A 263 7.09 -3.08 7.46
C MET A 263 6.66 -3.59 8.84
N MET A 264 7.58 -4.10 9.69
CA MET A 264 7.18 -4.60 11.02
C MET A 264 6.61 -3.49 11.93
N PRO A 265 7.26 -2.32 12.10
CA PRO A 265 6.68 -1.24 12.88
C PRO A 265 5.41 -0.68 12.22
N LEU A 266 5.32 -0.68 10.89
CA LEU A 266 4.11 -0.27 10.16
C LEU A 266 2.92 -1.20 10.48
N VAL A 267 3.13 -2.52 10.45
CA VAL A 267 2.11 -3.49 10.85
C VAL A 267 1.69 -3.24 12.30
N ALA A 268 2.63 -3.02 13.21
CA ALA A 268 2.31 -2.76 14.61
C ALA A 268 1.42 -1.53 14.81
N VAL A 269 1.75 -0.38 14.17
CA VAL A 269 0.89 0.82 14.26
C VAL A 269 -0.45 0.62 13.56
N CYS A 270 -0.51 -0.11 12.45
CA CYS A 270 -1.77 -0.43 11.76
C CYS A 270 -2.66 -1.36 12.59
N VAL A 271 -2.12 -2.38 13.26
CA VAL A 271 -2.89 -3.26 14.16
C VAL A 271 -3.41 -2.47 15.36
N ALA A 272 -2.56 -1.60 15.95
CA ALA A 272 -2.97 -0.73 17.05
C ALA A 272 -4.06 0.27 16.63
N PHE A 273 -3.93 0.88 15.45
CA PHE A 273 -4.92 1.80 14.91
C PHE A 273 -6.22 1.09 14.55
N MET A 274 -6.14 -0.11 13.98
CA MET A 274 -7.29 -0.96 13.70
C MET A 274 -8.14 -1.16 14.94
N TYR A 275 -7.54 -1.38 16.11
CA TYR A 275 -8.32 -1.52 17.35
C TYR A 275 -9.24 -0.32 17.62
N HIS A 276 -8.82 0.90 17.27
CA HIS A 276 -9.60 2.12 17.46
C HIS A 276 -10.50 2.48 16.28
N ASN A 277 -10.10 2.13 15.05
CA ASN A 277 -10.83 2.46 13.82
C ASN A 277 -11.80 1.34 13.37
N TRP A 278 -11.65 0.12 13.89
CA TRP A 278 -12.56 -0.98 13.59
C TRP A 278 -14.00 -0.65 13.97
N TYR A 279 -14.95 -1.20 13.21
CA TYR A 279 -16.37 -0.99 13.42
C TYR A 279 -16.82 -1.31 14.87
N PRO A 280 -17.52 -0.39 15.56
CA PRO A 280 -17.76 1.02 15.21
C PRO A 280 -16.53 1.90 15.49
N ALA A 281 -16.17 2.78 14.55
CA ALA A 281 -14.94 3.56 14.66
C ALA A 281 -14.98 4.59 15.80
N ARG A 282 -13.85 4.71 16.51
CA ARG A 282 -13.60 5.70 17.57
C ARG A 282 -12.54 6.73 17.19
N ALA A 283 -11.89 6.53 16.05
CA ALA A 283 -10.90 7.42 15.48
C ALA A 283 -10.88 7.23 13.96
N PHE A 284 -10.77 8.31 13.20
CA PHE A 284 -10.64 8.27 11.75
C PHE A 284 -9.18 8.48 11.30
N PRO A 285 -8.76 7.80 10.22
CA PRO A 285 -7.38 7.82 9.77
C PRO A 285 -6.94 9.17 9.20
N GLY A 286 -7.84 9.90 8.54
CA GLY A 286 -7.52 10.99 7.62
C GLY A 286 -6.71 10.56 6.39
N ASP A 287 -6.50 11.51 5.48
CA ASP A 287 -5.59 11.38 4.34
C ASP A 287 -4.17 11.08 4.83
N THR A 288 -3.80 11.58 6.02
CA THR A 288 -2.48 11.36 6.63
C THR A 288 -2.09 9.88 6.68
N LEU A 289 -2.99 8.96 7.11
CA LEU A 289 -2.67 7.54 7.17
C LEU A 289 -2.49 6.94 5.76
N CYS A 290 -3.35 7.31 4.82
CA CYS A 290 -3.29 6.84 3.44
C CYS A 290 -1.96 7.24 2.77
N TYR A 291 -1.51 8.47 3.03
CA TYR A 291 -0.27 9.00 2.47
C TYR A 291 0.97 8.33 3.10
N VAL A 292 1.01 8.18 4.43
CA VAL A 292 2.17 7.54 5.08
C VAL A 292 2.27 6.05 4.73
N THR A 293 1.15 5.32 4.69
CA THR A 293 1.14 3.88 4.34
C THR A 293 1.49 3.67 2.87
N GLY A 294 0.88 4.44 1.96
CA GLY A 294 1.20 4.39 0.54
C GLY A 294 2.67 4.72 0.25
N MET A 295 3.22 5.77 0.91
CA MET A 295 4.64 6.11 0.78
C MET A 295 5.54 5.02 1.36
N ALA A 296 5.18 4.42 2.51
CA ALA A 296 5.95 3.31 3.08
C ALA A 296 6.05 2.13 2.11
N PHE A 297 4.95 1.77 1.44
CA PHE A 297 4.94 0.74 0.41
C PHE A 297 5.80 1.11 -0.78
N ALA A 298 5.68 2.34 -1.30
CA ALA A 298 6.48 2.80 -2.43
C ALA A 298 7.98 2.79 -2.11
N VAL A 299 8.36 3.26 -0.93
CA VAL A 299 9.74 3.26 -0.42
C VAL A 299 10.32 1.85 -0.41
N VAL A 300 9.65 0.88 0.24
CA VAL A 300 10.20 -0.48 0.32
C VAL A 300 10.18 -1.18 -1.04
N GLY A 301 9.14 -0.97 -1.86
CA GLY A 301 9.06 -1.55 -3.19
C GLY A 301 10.12 -1.04 -4.15
N ILE A 302 10.47 0.25 -4.07
CA ILE A 302 11.49 0.88 -4.92
C ILE A 302 12.90 0.50 -4.45
N HIS A 303 13.24 0.77 -3.19
CA HIS A 303 14.60 0.52 -2.68
C HIS A 303 14.95 -0.97 -2.59
N SER A 304 13.96 -1.84 -2.38
CA SER A 304 14.19 -3.28 -2.32
C SER A 304 13.98 -3.98 -3.67
N HIS A 305 13.72 -3.21 -4.74
CA HIS A 305 13.58 -3.69 -6.12
C HIS A 305 12.49 -4.75 -6.38
N PHE A 306 11.42 -4.77 -5.57
CA PHE A 306 10.28 -5.66 -5.77
C PHE A 306 8.97 -4.92 -6.12
N SER A 307 9.04 -3.69 -6.64
CA SER A 307 7.88 -2.86 -7.00
C SER A 307 6.84 -3.56 -7.88
N LYS A 308 7.26 -4.48 -8.77
CA LYS A 308 6.35 -5.32 -9.57
C LYS A 308 5.53 -6.28 -8.70
N THR A 309 6.16 -6.93 -7.74
CA THR A 309 5.49 -7.80 -6.76
C THR A 309 4.56 -6.98 -5.87
N LEU A 310 5.01 -5.79 -5.44
CA LEU A 310 4.18 -4.87 -4.67
C LEU A 310 2.89 -4.51 -5.40
N LEU A 311 2.96 -4.18 -6.69
CA LEU A 311 1.76 -3.87 -7.50
C LEU A 311 0.77 -5.05 -7.57
N LEU A 312 1.24 -6.30 -7.48
CA LEU A 312 0.33 -7.45 -7.39
C LEU A 312 -0.41 -7.49 -6.05
N PHE A 313 0.20 -7.04 -4.95
CA PHE A 313 -0.52 -6.89 -3.68
C PHE A 313 -1.55 -5.76 -3.72
N PHE A 314 -1.44 -4.83 -4.68
CA PHE A 314 -2.39 -3.74 -4.90
C PHE A 314 -3.55 -4.11 -5.84
N ILE A 315 -3.80 -5.38 -6.15
CA ILE A 315 -4.86 -5.79 -7.11
C ILE A 315 -6.24 -5.15 -6.80
N PRO A 316 -6.78 -5.17 -5.56
CA PRO A 316 -8.06 -4.52 -5.28
C PRO A 316 -8.02 -3.00 -5.47
N GLN A 317 -6.91 -2.35 -5.12
CA GLN A 317 -6.70 -0.91 -5.30
C GLN A 317 -6.62 -0.55 -6.78
N ILE A 318 -5.91 -1.34 -7.59
CA ILE A 318 -5.84 -1.21 -9.05
C ILE A 318 -7.26 -1.36 -9.63
N PHE A 319 -8.01 -2.38 -9.21
CA PHE A 319 -9.38 -2.58 -9.67
C PHE A 319 -10.28 -1.39 -9.31
N ASN A 320 -10.24 -0.91 -8.07
CA ASN A 320 -11.01 0.24 -7.63
C ASN A 320 -10.62 1.51 -8.41
N PHE A 321 -9.32 1.75 -8.61
CA PHE A 321 -8.81 2.88 -9.38
C PHE A 321 -9.32 2.86 -10.82
N LEU A 322 -9.16 1.73 -11.52
CA LEU A 322 -9.62 1.56 -12.91
C LEU A 322 -11.14 1.72 -13.04
N LEU A 323 -11.90 1.13 -12.11
CA LEU A 323 -13.36 1.29 -12.06
C LEU A 323 -13.75 2.76 -11.83
N SER A 324 -13.02 3.47 -10.97
CA SER A 324 -13.23 4.89 -10.64
C SER A 324 -12.74 5.86 -11.72
N CYS A 325 -11.86 5.46 -12.65
CA CYS A 325 -11.26 6.36 -13.65
C CYS A 325 -12.29 7.20 -14.42
N PRO A 326 -13.43 6.68 -14.90
CA PRO A 326 -14.41 7.50 -15.60
C PRO A 326 -14.96 8.64 -14.74
N GLN A 327 -15.11 8.44 -13.43
CA GLN A 327 -15.51 9.51 -12.51
C GLN A 327 -14.36 10.46 -12.19
N LEU A 328 -13.17 9.92 -11.90
CA LEU A 328 -12.00 10.72 -11.52
C LEU A 328 -11.52 11.66 -12.63
N PHE A 329 -11.64 11.24 -13.89
CA PHE A 329 -11.27 12.06 -15.07
C PHE A 329 -12.45 12.86 -15.64
N GLY A 330 -13.60 12.88 -14.96
CA GLY A 330 -14.74 13.72 -15.33
C GLY A 330 -15.52 13.26 -16.58
N VAL A 331 -15.32 12.02 -17.03
CA VAL A 331 -16.15 11.41 -18.09
C VAL A 331 -17.55 11.17 -17.55
N VAL A 332 -17.66 10.66 -16.33
CA VAL A 332 -18.91 10.45 -15.58
C VAL A 332 -18.94 11.47 -14.44
N PRO A 333 -20.10 12.06 -14.10
CA PRO A 333 -20.20 12.94 -12.93
C PRO A 333 -19.69 12.26 -11.66
N CYS A 334 -18.82 12.95 -10.93
CA CYS A 334 -18.22 12.47 -9.69
C CYS A 334 -18.78 13.26 -8.50
N PRO A 335 -19.63 12.68 -7.65
CA PRO A 335 -20.06 13.35 -6.42
C PRO A 335 -18.89 13.47 -5.44
N ARG A 336 -19.00 14.40 -4.48
CA ARG A 336 -17.97 14.62 -3.45
C ARG A 336 -17.76 13.36 -2.60
N HIS A 337 -18.84 12.70 -2.18
CA HIS A 337 -18.80 11.45 -1.44
C HIS A 337 -19.34 10.31 -2.30
N ARG A 338 -18.55 9.24 -2.43
CA ARG A 338 -18.88 8.03 -3.21
C ARG A 338 -19.10 6.80 -2.32
N VAL A 339 -19.25 7.02 -1.02
CA VAL A 339 -19.51 5.97 -0.03
C VAL A 339 -20.92 5.40 -0.22
N PRO A 340 -21.17 4.14 0.18
CA PRO A 340 -22.49 3.55 0.14
C PRO A 340 -23.56 4.38 0.88
N ARG A 341 -24.83 4.21 0.51
CA ARG A 341 -25.96 4.85 1.21
C ARG A 341 -26.39 4.00 2.39
N PHE A 342 -26.43 4.58 3.59
CA PHE A 342 -26.93 3.90 4.79
C PHE A 342 -28.47 4.02 4.90
N ASP A 343 -29.14 2.90 5.16
CA ASP A 343 -30.55 2.85 5.51
C ASP A 343 -30.72 2.57 7.01
N VAL A 344 -31.27 3.55 7.73
CA VAL A 344 -31.44 3.52 9.19
C VAL A 344 -32.40 2.41 9.62
N ASN A 345 -33.45 2.15 8.85
CA ASN A 345 -34.49 1.20 9.25
C ASN A 345 -34.01 -0.24 9.12
N ALA A 346 -33.30 -0.53 8.02
CA ALA A 346 -32.75 -1.87 7.77
C ALA A 346 -31.39 -2.10 8.44
N ASN A 347 -30.68 -1.04 8.84
CA ASN A 347 -29.28 -1.08 9.27
C ASN A 347 -28.36 -1.74 8.22
N LEU A 348 -28.61 -1.44 6.94
CA LEU A 348 -27.89 -1.97 5.79
C LEU A 348 -27.34 -0.84 4.91
N LEU A 349 -26.25 -1.13 4.21
CA LEU A 349 -25.69 -0.30 3.17
C LEU A 349 -26.24 -0.72 1.81
N TYR A 350 -26.66 0.26 1.03
CA TYR A 350 -27.09 0.11 -0.35
C TYR A 350 -26.12 0.83 -1.30
N PRO A 351 -26.03 0.41 -2.57
CA PRO A 351 -25.25 1.12 -3.55
C PRO A 351 -25.69 2.59 -3.64
N SER A 352 -24.73 3.50 -3.52
CA SER A 352 -24.96 4.92 -3.77
C SER A 352 -25.03 5.18 -5.28
N LYS A 353 -25.85 6.14 -5.69
CA LYS A 353 -26.15 6.40 -7.10
C LYS A 353 -25.80 7.83 -7.50
N ILE A 354 -25.52 7.98 -8.78
CA ILE A 354 -25.38 9.23 -9.52
C ILE A 354 -26.71 9.44 -10.23
N ILE A 355 -27.28 10.63 -10.10
CA ILE A 355 -28.54 11.00 -10.75
C ILE A 355 -28.20 11.93 -11.92
N PHE A 356 -28.71 11.60 -13.10
CA PHE A 356 -28.53 12.39 -14.32
C PHE A 356 -29.73 13.33 -14.52
N GLU A 357 -29.56 14.60 -14.17
CA GLU A 357 -30.58 15.64 -14.43
C GLU A 357 -30.73 15.94 -15.94
N LYS A 358 -29.64 15.75 -16.69
CA LYS A 358 -29.56 15.93 -18.13
C LYS A 358 -29.11 14.63 -18.77
N PRO A 359 -29.53 14.33 -20.01
CA PRO A 359 -29.10 13.12 -20.69
C PRO A 359 -27.56 13.06 -20.75
N PRO A 360 -26.95 11.93 -20.34
CA PRO A 360 -25.50 11.80 -20.34
C PRO A 360 -24.94 11.89 -21.77
N SER A 361 -23.68 12.31 -21.87
CA SER A 361 -22.98 12.32 -23.16
C SER A 361 -22.92 10.93 -23.78
N GLN A 362 -22.72 10.85 -25.10
CA GLN A 362 -22.62 9.57 -25.81
C GLN A 362 -21.48 8.72 -25.21
N LEU A 363 -20.31 9.31 -24.98
CA LEU A 363 -19.16 8.64 -24.35
C LEU A 363 -19.54 8.05 -22.97
N THR A 364 -20.18 8.85 -22.12
CA THR A 364 -20.66 8.41 -20.80
C THR A 364 -21.60 7.21 -20.91
N THR A 365 -22.56 7.30 -21.84
CA THR A 365 -23.54 6.24 -22.07
C THR A 365 -22.87 4.95 -22.54
N TYR A 366 -21.92 5.04 -23.47
CA TYR A 366 -21.16 3.87 -23.95
C TYR A 366 -20.34 3.24 -22.82
N VAL A 367 -19.59 4.04 -22.06
CA VAL A 367 -18.78 3.54 -20.93
C VAL A 367 -19.65 2.84 -19.88
N LEU A 368 -20.76 3.47 -19.47
CA LEU A 368 -21.68 2.92 -18.48
C LEU A 368 -22.37 1.64 -18.97
N ARG A 369 -22.77 1.58 -20.24
CA ARG A 369 -23.34 0.36 -20.82
C ARG A 369 -22.33 -0.79 -20.84
N ILE A 370 -21.08 -0.53 -21.23
CA ILE A 370 -20.01 -1.53 -21.18
C ILE A 370 -19.84 -2.04 -19.74
N PHE A 371 -19.72 -1.13 -18.77
CA PHE A 371 -19.55 -1.49 -17.36
C PHE A 371 -20.75 -2.29 -16.84
N SER A 372 -21.97 -1.92 -17.24
CA SER A 372 -23.19 -2.66 -16.87
C SER A 372 -23.23 -4.06 -17.47
N THR A 373 -22.80 -4.24 -18.74
CA THR A 373 -22.69 -5.56 -19.38
C THR A 373 -21.74 -6.50 -18.62
N PHE A 374 -20.65 -5.96 -18.07
CA PHE A 374 -19.73 -6.72 -17.21
C PHE A 374 -20.20 -6.82 -15.75
N GLY A 375 -21.38 -6.30 -15.42
CA GLY A 375 -21.94 -6.31 -14.06
C GLY A 375 -21.19 -5.42 -13.06
N LEU A 376 -20.42 -4.43 -13.54
CA LEU A 376 -19.63 -3.53 -12.69
C LEU A 376 -20.47 -2.39 -12.10
N THR A 377 -21.58 -2.03 -12.74
CA THR A 377 -22.51 -0.99 -12.28
C THR A 377 -23.94 -1.34 -12.67
N GLU A 378 -24.89 -0.89 -11.85
CA GLU A 378 -26.31 -0.98 -12.14
C GLU A 378 -26.81 0.34 -12.73
N LEU A 379 -27.60 0.24 -13.80
CA LEU A 379 -28.20 1.37 -14.51
C LEU A 379 -29.72 1.34 -14.38
N THR A 380 -30.31 2.50 -14.11
CA THR A 380 -31.76 2.70 -14.17
C THR A 380 -32.08 3.53 -15.40
N PHE A 381 -33.09 3.12 -16.17
CA PHE A 381 -33.48 3.76 -17.42
C PHE A 381 -34.85 4.44 -17.31
N HIS A 382 -35.06 5.51 -18.07
CA HIS A 382 -36.38 6.10 -18.24
C HIS A 382 -37.28 5.16 -19.05
N ALA A 383 -38.48 4.87 -18.53
CA ALA A 383 -39.38 3.85 -19.08
C ALA A 383 -39.77 4.07 -20.56
N THR A 384 -39.77 5.31 -21.03
CA THR A 384 -40.21 5.69 -22.39
C THR A 384 -39.09 6.08 -23.35
N SER A 385 -37.99 6.67 -22.87
CA SER A 385 -36.93 7.22 -23.73
C SER A 385 -35.67 6.35 -23.80
N GLY A 386 -35.52 5.35 -22.92
CA GLY A 386 -34.33 4.50 -22.86
C GLY A 386 -33.05 5.23 -22.43
N ILE A 387 -33.18 6.47 -21.93
CA ILE A 387 -32.08 7.28 -21.42
C ILE A 387 -31.73 6.80 -20.00
N ILE A 388 -30.43 6.80 -19.68
CA ILE A 388 -29.94 6.47 -18.33
C ILE A 388 -30.35 7.59 -17.36
N LEU A 389 -31.10 7.24 -16.33
CA LEU A 389 -31.52 8.13 -15.24
C LEU A 389 -30.56 8.09 -14.07
N GLU A 390 -30.16 6.89 -13.67
CA GLU A 390 -29.28 6.67 -12.54
C GLU A 390 -28.22 5.64 -12.89
N ALA A 391 -27.02 5.84 -12.34
CA ALA A 391 -25.96 4.84 -12.37
C ALA A 391 -25.36 4.70 -10.99
N THR A 392 -24.97 3.48 -10.61
CA THR A 392 -24.27 3.26 -9.35
C THR A 392 -22.90 3.95 -9.36
N ASN A 393 -22.48 4.55 -8.24
CA ASN A 393 -21.14 5.12 -8.09
C ASN A 393 -20.05 4.07 -8.36
N LEU A 394 -19.02 4.47 -9.10
CA LEU A 394 -18.01 3.55 -9.63
C LEU A 394 -16.87 3.34 -8.63
N THR A 395 -17.15 2.57 -7.56
CA THR A 395 -16.18 2.15 -6.56
C THR A 395 -16.34 0.68 -6.23
N ILE A 396 -15.28 0.02 -5.77
CA ILE A 396 -15.32 -1.41 -5.42
C ILE A 396 -16.33 -1.70 -4.29
N LEU A 397 -16.54 -0.74 -3.38
CA LEU A 397 -17.53 -0.87 -2.29
C LEU A 397 -18.95 -0.97 -2.85
N ASN A 398 -19.31 -0.07 -3.78
CA ASN A 398 -20.63 -0.13 -4.42
C ASN A 398 -20.72 -1.36 -5.36
N PHE A 399 -19.65 -1.75 -6.02
CA PHE A 399 -19.59 -2.98 -6.82
C PHE A 399 -19.90 -4.23 -5.97
N PHE A 400 -19.34 -4.35 -4.76
CA PHE A 400 -19.70 -5.46 -3.87
C PHE A 400 -21.17 -5.45 -3.51
N LEU A 401 -21.77 -4.29 -3.26
CA LEU A 401 -23.20 -4.18 -2.95
C LEU A 401 -24.08 -4.51 -4.17
N VAL A 402 -23.66 -4.16 -5.38
CA VAL A 402 -24.35 -4.54 -6.62
C VAL A 402 -24.29 -6.05 -6.86
N ARG A 403 -23.15 -6.69 -6.58
CA ARG A 403 -22.94 -8.12 -6.87
C ARG A 403 -23.41 -9.08 -5.77
N LEU A 404 -23.27 -8.67 -4.52
CA LEU A 404 -23.54 -9.51 -3.34
C LEU A 404 -24.79 -9.06 -2.58
N GLY A 405 -25.41 -7.96 -3.00
CA GLY A 405 -26.59 -7.38 -2.38
C GLY A 405 -26.26 -6.46 -1.18
N PRO A 406 -27.30 -5.81 -0.62
CA PRO A 406 -27.17 -4.94 0.54
C PRO A 406 -26.63 -5.71 1.76
N MET A 407 -25.70 -5.11 2.49
CA MET A 407 -25.10 -5.73 3.68
C MET A 407 -24.78 -4.68 4.73
N ASN A 408 -24.60 -5.10 5.99
CA ASN A 408 -24.15 -4.19 7.03
C ASN A 408 -22.69 -3.75 6.78
N GLU A 409 -22.30 -2.62 7.36
CA GLU A 409 -20.96 -2.06 7.17
C GLU A 409 -19.83 -3.00 7.60
N LYS A 410 -20.00 -3.66 8.75
CA LYS A 410 -19.04 -4.65 9.26
C LYS A 410 -18.80 -5.78 8.26
N ARG A 411 -19.85 -6.27 7.61
CA ARG A 411 -19.75 -7.32 6.59
C ARG A 411 -19.10 -6.79 5.32
N LEU A 412 -19.41 -5.56 4.92
CA LEU A 412 -18.80 -4.94 3.74
C LEU A 412 -17.28 -4.76 3.90
N VAL A 413 -16.81 -4.29 5.06
CA VAL A 413 -15.36 -4.19 5.31
C VAL A 413 -14.70 -5.58 5.38
N GLN A 414 -15.39 -6.59 5.92
CA GLN A 414 -14.90 -7.97 5.89
C GLN A 414 -14.80 -8.52 4.46
N VAL A 415 -15.76 -8.21 3.57
CA VAL A 415 -15.71 -8.58 2.15
C VAL A 415 -14.51 -7.91 1.47
N LEU A 416 -14.29 -6.62 1.75
CA LEU A 416 -13.11 -5.90 1.27
C LEU A 416 -11.81 -6.58 1.73
N MET A 417 -11.68 -6.89 3.02
CA MET A 417 -10.52 -7.61 3.57
C MET A 417 -10.32 -8.98 2.94
N CYS A 418 -11.40 -9.76 2.76
CA CYS A 418 -11.33 -11.07 2.10
C CYS A 418 -10.88 -10.93 0.65
N SER A 419 -11.36 -9.91 -0.07
CA SER A 419 -10.92 -9.62 -1.44
C SER A 419 -9.43 -9.25 -1.50
N GLN A 420 -8.92 -8.53 -0.49
CA GLN A 420 -7.52 -8.17 -0.36
C GLN A 420 -6.64 -9.39 -0.06
N VAL A 421 -7.06 -10.26 0.86
CA VAL A 421 -6.35 -11.53 1.13
C VAL A 421 -6.33 -12.42 -0.11
N ALA A 422 -7.47 -12.54 -0.82
CA ALA A 422 -7.55 -13.31 -2.06
C ALA A 422 -6.65 -12.72 -3.15
N GLY A 423 -6.60 -11.38 -3.28
CA GLY A 423 -5.68 -10.68 -4.16
C GLY A 423 -4.22 -10.96 -3.84
N SER A 424 -3.83 -10.92 -2.56
CA SER A 424 -2.47 -11.26 -2.12
C SER A 424 -2.13 -12.74 -2.37
N ALA A 425 -3.06 -13.66 -2.15
CA ALA A 425 -2.86 -15.08 -2.46
C ALA A 425 -2.65 -15.29 -3.96
N LEU A 426 -3.45 -14.63 -4.80
CA LEU A 426 -3.28 -14.63 -6.25
C LEU A 426 -1.92 -14.04 -6.65
N ALA A 427 -1.49 -12.94 -6.02
CA ALA A 427 -0.19 -12.33 -6.24
C ALA A 427 0.96 -13.32 -5.97
N PHE A 428 0.88 -14.09 -4.88
CA PHE A 428 1.86 -15.13 -4.58
C PHE A 428 1.87 -16.26 -5.60
N VAL A 429 0.69 -16.72 -6.03
CA VAL A 429 0.58 -17.73 -7.10
C VAL A 429 1.20 -17.22 -8.40
N VAL A 430 0.89 -15.97 -8.78
CA VAL A 430 1.44 -15.35 -9.99
C VAL A 430 2.96 -15.21 -9.89
N ARG A 431 3.47 -14.69 -8.77
CA ARG A 431 4.91 -14.43 -8.57
C ARG A 431 5.73 -15.72 -8.49
N TYR A 432 5.26 -16.72 -7.76
CA TYR A 432 6.08 -17.91 -7.46
C TYR A 432 5.73 -19.13 -8.32
N GLY A 433 4.44 -19.32 -8.66
CA GLY A 433 3.99 -20.38 -9.55
C GLY A 433 4.15 -20.02 -11.02
N LEU A 434 3.50 -18.91 -11.44
CA LEU A 434 3.29 -18.59 -12.86
C LEU A 434 4.35 -17.68 -13.48
N ALA A 435 5.23 -17.05 -12.71
CA ALA A 435 6.22 -16.12 -13.25
C ALA A 435 7.14 -16.76 -14.30
N GLY A 436 7.37 -18.09 -14.21
CA GLY A 436 8.14 -18.84 -15.21
C GLY A 436 7.48 -18.93 -16.60
N LEU A 437 6.18 -18.67 -16.71
CA LEU A 437 5.45 -18.60 -17.98
C LEU A 437 5.65 -17.28 -18.71
N VAL A 438 6.02 -16.22 -17.97
CA VAL A 438 6.11 -14.84 -18.47
C VAL A 438 7.56 -14.34 -18.49
N TYR A 439 8.43 -14.91 -17.66
CA TYR A 439 9.85 -14.58 -17.52
C TYR A 439 10.68 -15.87 -17.48
N ASP A 440 11.92 -15.81 -17.98
CA ASP A 440 12.82 -16.98 -17.91
C ASP A 440 13.02 -17.44 -16.47
N GLY A 441 12.90 -18.75 -16.24
CA GLY A 441 12.98 -19.35 -14.91
C GLY A 441 14.27 -19.06 -14.11
N ASN A 442 15.35 -18.65 -14.79
CA ASN A 442 16.66 -18.38 -14.19
C ASN A 442 16.92 -16.89 -13.87
N ARG A 443 15.97 -15.98 -14.05
CA ARG A 443 16.13 -14.54 -13.75
C ARG A 443 15.00 -14.01 -12.85
N ARG A 444 14.60 -14.82 -11.86
CA ARG A 444 13.55 -14.49 -10.89
C ARG A 444 13.99 -13.47 -9.85
#